data_AF-A0AAV6BZJ9-F1
#
_entry.id   AF-A0AAV6BZJ9-F1
#
_cell.length_a   1.000
_cell.length_b   1.000
_cell.length_c   1.000
_cell.angle_alpha   90.00
_cell.angle_beta   90.00
_cell.angle_gamma   90.00
#
_symmetry.space_group_name_H-M   'P 1'
#
loop_
_entity.id
_entity.type
_entity.pdbx_description
1 polymer ?
#
loop_
_entity_poly.entity_id
_entity_poly.type
_entity_poly.pdbx_seq_one_letter_code
_entity_poly.pdbx_strand_id
1 'polypeptide(L)'
;MKLRLASLCGCLSSVIVLAPVFSSPARAQSGASKTVIWKEVAFAILKFNDAPPKSWNIYHTEKHGWILTRIWKRYLLINLNEQEVYDVDPQTLVPKGDTLEWTNPEIPDDPIQITGWNQRDVGALRRIRFRFGKDGHVLEIQLPLKPDGRPMY
;
A
#
# COMPACT_ATOMS: atom_id res chain seq x y z
N MET A 1 -32.27 -67.91 -18.15
CA MET A 1 -32.44 -66.64 -18.89
C MET A 1 -31.19 -66.43 -19.74
N LYS A 2 -31.36 -66.44 -21.07
CA LYS A 2 -30.48 -66.04 -22.21
C LYS A 2 -28.95 -65.98 -22.00
N LEU A 3 -28.14 -66.80 -22.71
CA LEU A 3 -27.50 -66.53 -24.03
C LEU A 3 -26.48 -65.34 -23.96
N ARG A 4 -25.24 -65.33 -24.45
CA ARG A 4 -24.38 -66.19 -25.30
C ARG A 4 -22.91 -65.85 -25.01
N LEU A 5 -22.03 -66.83 -25.22
CA LEU A 5 -20.64 -66.63 -25.61
C LEU A 5 -20.61 -66.41 -27.13
N ALA A 6 -19.93 -65.36 -27.61
CA ALA A 6 -19.43 -65.30 -28.99
C ALA A 6 -18.24 -64.35 -29.06
N SER A 7 -17.27 -64.80 -29.85
CA SER A 7 -15.89 -64.38 -29.93
C SER A 7 -15.65 -63.58 -31.23
N LEU A 8 -14.46 -62.96 -31.28
CA LEU A 8 -13.62 -62.62 -32.44
C LEU A 8 -13.66 -61.23 -33.07
N CYS A 9 -12.43 -60.82 -33.42
CA CYS A 9 -12.00 -59.87 -34.45
C CYS A 9 -12.34 -58.40 -34.17
N GLY A 10 -11.42 -57.46 -34.12
CA GLY A 10 -10.09 -57.38 -34.73
C GLY A 10 -9.83 -55.90 -35.02
N CYS A 11 -8.62 -55.60 -35.49
CA CYS A 11 -8.13 -54.30 -35.96
C CYS A 11 -7.52 -53.39 -34.89
N LEU A 12 -6.18 -53.45 -34.88
CA LEU A 12 -5.27 -52.40 -34.48
C LEU A 12 -5.75 -51.03 -34.98
N SER A 13 -5.70 -50.01 -34.13
CA SER A 13 -5.26 -48.68 -34.54
C SER A 13 -4.70 -47.95 -33.32
N SER A 14 -3.37 -47.87 -33.33
CA SER A 14 -2.57 -47.04 -32.45
C SER A 14 -2.86 -45.58 -32.77
N VAL A 15 -3.48 -44.84 -31.85
CA VAL A 15 -3.56 -43.38 -31.95
C VAL A 15 -2.59 -42.83 -30.91
N ILE A 16 -1.35 -42.59 -31.35
CA ILE A 16 -0.37 -41.83 -30.60
C ILE A 16 -0.85 -40.38 -30.61
N VAL A 17 -1.45 -39.94 -29.50
CA VAL A 17 -1.78 -38.52 -29.30
C VAL A 17 -0.49 -37.79 -28.94
N LEU A 18 0.07 -37.10 -29.93
CA LEU A 18 1.20 -36.21 -29.75
C LEU A 18 0.72 -34.93 -29.04
N ALA A 19 0.92 -34.84 -27.73
CA ALA A 19 0.65 -33.62 -26.98
C ALA A 19 1.78 -32.61 -27.21
N PRO A 20 1.52 -31.38 -27.70
CA PRO A 20 2.53 -30.34 -27.74
C PRO A 20 2.83 -29.87 -26.31
N VAL A 21 4.06 -30.11 -25.87
CA VAL A 21 4.63 -29.49 -24.67
C VAL A 21 4.82 -28.02 -24.99
N PHE A 22 3.83 -27.21 -24.63
CA PHE A 22 3.98 -25.75 -24.61
C PHE A 22 4.90 -25.38 -23.46
N SER A 23 6.21 -25.35 -23.74
CA SER A 23 7.19 -24.71 -22.87
C SER A 23 6.91 -23.20 -22.86
N SER A 24 6.19 -22.73 -21.84
CA SER A 24 6.07 -21.29 -21.59
C SER A 24 7.46 -20.73 -21.29
N PRO A 25 7.94 -19.68 -21.99
CA PRO A 25 9.11 -18.95 -21.53
C PRO A 25 8.73 -18.28 -20.21
N ALA A 26 9.32 -18.75 -19.11
CA ALA A 26 9.34 -18.00 -17.86
C ALA A 26 10.08 -16.70 -18.13
N ARG A 27 9.33 -15.62 -18.37
CA ARG A 27 9.86 -14.26 -18.44
C ARG A 27 10.26 -13.88 -17.02
N ALA A 28 11.50 -14.18 -16.65
CA ALA A 28 12.13 -13.59 -15.47
C ALA A 28 12.19 -12.09 -15.72
N GLN A 29 11.20 -11.37 -15.20
CA GLN A 29 11.17 -9.93 -15.25
C GLN A 29 12.14 -9.45 -14.18
N SER A 30 13.42 -9.30 -14.53
CA SER A 30 14.37 -8.52 -13.75
C SER A 30 13.96 -7.04 -13.87
N GLY A 31 12.84 -6.70 -13.23
CA GLY A 31 12.43 -5.32 -13.04
C GLY A 31 13.47 -4.67 -12.13
N ALA A 32 14.14 -3.63 -12.64
CA ALA A 32 14.96 -2.77 -11.79
C ALA A 32 14.10 -2.35 -10.58
N SER A 33 14.58 -2.69 -9.37
CA SER A 33 13.91 -2.34 -8.13
C SER A 33 13.75 -0.82 -8.05
N LYS A 34 12.51 -0.33 -8.14
CA LYS A 34 12.23 1.10 -8.00
C LYS A 34 12.35 1.46 -6.53
N THR A 35 13.17 2.44 -6.20
CA THR A 35 13.27 2.98 -4.84
C THR A 35 12.69 4.39 -4.84
N VAL A 36 11.81 4.67 -3.88
CA VAL A 36 11.24 6.00 -3.67
C VAL A 36 11.77 6.56 -2.36
N ILE A 37 12.27 7.79 -2.41
CA ILE A 37 12.77 8.49 -1.23
C ILE A 37 11.63 9.34 -0.66
N TRP A 38 11.43 9.20 0.65
CA TRP A 38 10.51 9.99 1.43
C TRP A 38 11.32 10.88 2.38
N LYS A 39 11.04 12.18 2.36
CA LYS A 39 11.72 13.18 3.19
C LYS A 39 10.83 13.56 4.37
N GLU A 40 11.41 13.84 5.52
CA GLU A 40 10.65 14.31 6.68
C GLU A 40 9.96 15.66 6.41
N VAL A 41 8.70 15.77 6.85
CA VAL A 41 7.96 17.03 6.84
C VAL A 41 8.28 17.79 8.14
N ALA A 42 9.23 18.71 8.05
CA ALA A 42 9.58 19.58 9.17
C ALA A 42 8.36 20.35 9.70
N PHE A 43 8.27 20.52 11.03
CA PHE A 43 7.18 21.24 11.71
C PHE A 43 5.77 20.64 11.54
N ALA A 44 5.64 19.43 11.00
CA ALA A 44 4.39 18.71 11.09
C ALA A 44 4.04 18.42 12.55
N ILE A 45 2.75 18.19 12.84
CA ILE A 45 2.29 17.77 14.17
C ILE A 45 1.38 16.56 14.01
N LEU A 46 1.65 15.51 14.78
CA LEU A 46 0.80 14.35 14.88
C LEU A 46 0.13 14.27 16.26
N LYS A 47 -1.18 13.97 16.28
CA LYS A 47 -1.90 13.60 17.48
C LYS A 47 -2.63 12.29 17.29
N PHE A 48 -2.57 11.44 18.30
CA PHE A 48 -3.29 10.19 18.43
C PHE A 48 -4.17 10.28 19.67
N ASN A 49 -5.49 10.24 19.49
CA ASN A 49 -6.49 10.56 20.53
C ASN A 49 -6.17 11.88 21.24
N ASP A 50 -5.99 12.94 20.45
CA ASP A 50 -5.77 14.33 20.90
C ASP A 50 -4.44 14.60 21.65
N ALA A 51 -3.59 13.59 21.82
CA ALA A 51 -2.25 13.73 22.40
C ALA A 51 -1.14 13.36 21.39
N PRO A 52 0.04 14.00 21.44
CA PRO A 52 1.16 13.56 20.62
C PRO A 52 1.60 12.15 21.03
N PRO A 53 1.75 11.20 20.09
CA PRO A 53 2.24 9.88 20.42
C PRO A 53 3.71 9.92 20.85
N LYS A 54 4.16 8.92 21.61
CA LYS A 54 5.54 8.86 22.15
C LYS A 54 6.64 8.86 21.07
N SER A 55 6.35 8.33 19.89
CA SER A 55 7.28 8.28 18.77
C SER A 55 6.49 8.33 17.48
N TRP A 56 6.82 9.30 16.63
CA TRP A 56 6.19 9.50 15.34
C TRP A 56 7.10 10.27 14.40
N ASN A 57 6.79 10.17 13.11
CA ASN A 57 7.34 11.06 12.08
C ASN A 57 6.35 11.12 10.90
N ILE A 58 6.41 12.18 10.10
CA ILE A 58 5.63 12.31 8.87
C ILE A 58 6.59 12.57 7.74
N TYR A 59 6.43 11.80 6.66
CA TYR A 59 7.26 11.91 5.48
C TYR A 59 6.41 12.25 4.26
N HIS A 60 7.02 12.97 3.32
CA HIS A 60 6.46 13.29 2.01
C HIS A 60 7.37 12.77 0.91
N THR A 61 6.81 12.65 -0.28
CA THR A 61 7.56 12.37 -1.50
C THR A 61 7.15 13.36 -2.58
N GLU A 62 7.76 13.27 -3.76
CA GLU A 62 7.43 14.13 -4.91
C GLU A 62 5.99 13.90 -5.42
N LYS A 63 5.42 12.73 -5.14
CA LYS A 63 4.03 12.40 -5.45
C LYS A 63 3.07 13.20 -4.56
N HIS A 64 2.43 14.21 -5.16
CA HIS A 64 1.43 15.02 -4.48
C HIS A 64 0.25 14.20 -3.94
N GLY A 65 -0.27 14.63 -2.78
CA GLY A 65 -1.42 14.00 -2.13
C GLY A 65 -1.09 12.75 -1.31
N TRP A 66 0.16 12.29 -1.30
CA TRP A 66 0.60 11.14 -0.50
C TRP A 66 1.51 11.59 0.64
N ILE A 67 1.24 11.05 1.83
CA ILE A 67 2.11 11.20 2.99
C ILE A 67 2.27 9.84 3.66
N LEU A 68 3.44 9.62 4.27
CA LEU A 68 3.72 8.41 5.03
C LEU A 68 3.91 8.80 6.49
N THR A 69 3.07 8.27 7.35
CA THR A 69 3.04 8.62 8.78
C THR A 69 3.51 7.44 9.61
N ARG A 70 4.64 7.60 10.30
CA ARG A 70 5.10 6.63 11.28
C ARG A 70 4.43 6.91 12.62
N ILE A 71 3.85 5.88 13.23
CA ILE A 71 3.34 5.92 14.60
C ILE A 71 3.84 4.68 15.32
N TRP A 72 4.70 4.88 16.32
CA TRP A 72 5.40 3.80 17.01
C TRP A 72 6.16 2.86 16.04
N LYS A 73 5.61 1.67 15.77
CA LYS A 73 6.16 0.62 14.90
C LYS A 73 5.38 0.43 13.59
N ARG A 74 4.33 1.23 13.36
CA ARG A 74 3.49 1.13 12.16
C ARG A 74 3.74 2.32 11.25
N TYR A 75 3.63 2.07 9.95
CA TYR A 75 3.72 3.09 8.92
C TYR A 75 2.39 3.13 8.18
N LEU A 76 1.77 4.29 8.20
CA LEU A 76 0.49 4.53 7.56
C LEU A 76 0.74 5.34 6.29
N LEU A 77 0.49 4.76 5.13
CA LEU A 77 0.47 5.51 3.88
C LEU A 77 -0.91 6.12 3.72
N ILE A 78 -0.98 7.43 3.55
CA ILE A 78 -2.24 8.18 3.52
C ILE A 78 -2.36 8.87 2.17
N ASN A 79 -3.45 8.58 1.46
CA ASN A 79 -3.87 9.32 0.27
C ASN A 79 -4.85 10.42 0.67
N LEU A 80 -4.40 11.67 0.65
CA LEU A 80 -5.19 12.83 1.01
C LEU A 80 -6.30 13.15 -0.01
N ASN A 81 -6.15 12.70 -1.25
CA ASN A 81 -7.11 12.97 -2.32
C ASN A 81 -8.27 11.97 -2.27
N GLU A 82 -7.94 10.69 -2.09
CA GLU A 82 -8.94 9.60 -2.05
C GLU A 82 -9.47 9.35 -0.64
N GLN A 83 -8.87 9.97 0.38
CA GLN A 83 -9.24 9.82 1.79
C GLN A 83 -9.06 8.38 2.27
N GLU A 84 -7.93 7.78 1.90
CA GLU A 84 -7.61 6.40 2.18
C GLU A 84 -6.34 6.28 3.01
N VAL A 85 -6.27 5.22 3.80
CA VAL A 85 -5.15 4.96 4.71
C VAL A 85 -4.79 3.50 4.59
N TYR A 86 -3.51 3.22 4.39
CA TYR A 86 -2.99 1.88 4.16
C TYR A 86 -1.94 1.55 5.23
N ASP A 87 -1.88 0.30 5.68
CA ASP A 87 -0.80 -0.17 6.56
C ASP A 87 0.35 -0.67 5.70
N VAL A 88 1.52 -0.04 5.84
CA VAL A 88 2.72 -0.41 5.11
C VAL A 88 3.59 -1.30 5.99
N ASP A 89 4.07 -2.40 5.43
CA ASP A 89 5.03 -3.28 6.09
C ASP A 89 6.33 -2.51 6.39
N PRO A 90 6.70 -2.31 7.67
CA PRO A 90 7.93 -1.64 8.05
C PRO A 90 9.20 -2.28 7.47
N GLN A 91 9.18 -3.56 7.09
CA GLN A 91 10.33 -4.25 6.52
C GLN A 91 10.69 -3.75 5.11
N THR A 92 9.74 -3.14 4.41
CA THR A 92 9.96 -2.55 3.08
C THR A 92 10.55 -1.14 3.15
N LEU A 93 10.67 -0.58 4.36
CA LEU A 93 11.09 0.79 4.63
C LEU A 93 12.45 0.80 5.32
N VAL A 94 13.40 1.56 4.77
CA VAL A 94 14.76 1.68 5.28
C VAL A 94 15.00 3.12 5.73
N PRO A 95 15.07 3.39 7.05
CA PRO A 95 15.42 4.71 7.57
C PRO A 95 16.86 5.12 7.21
N LYS A 96 17.02 6.36 6.76
CA LYS A 96 18.29 6.98 6.34
C LYS A 96 18.36 8.42 6.88
N GLY A 97 18.65 8.56 8.17
CA GLY A 97 18.70 9.86 8.83
C GLY A 97 17.34 10.54 8.86
N ASP A 98 17.21 11.66 8.17
CA ASP A 98 16.00 12.48 7.96
C ASP A 98 15.16 12.02 6.75
N THR A 99 15.59 10.96 6.08
CA THR A 99 14.87 10.34 4.96
C THR A 99 14.50 8.89 5.25
N LEU A 100 13.57 8.38 4.46
CA LEU A 100 13.10 7.00 4.49
C LEU A 100 13.04 6.49 3.05
N GLU A 101 13.76 5.41 2.77
CA GLU A 101 13.73 4.76 1.47
C GLU A 101 12.67 3.66 1.47
N TRP A 102 11.79 3.67 0.48
CA TRP A 102 10.86 2.57 0.23
C TRP A 102 11.31 1.80 -1.00
N THR A 103 11.79 0.58 -0.81
CA THR A 103 12.23 -0.31 -1.88
C THR A 103 11.05 -1.08 -2.46
N ASN A 104 10.92 -1.05 -3.79
CA ASN A 104 9.81 -1.67 -4.53
C ASN A 104 8.43 -1.28 -3.95
N PRO A 105 8.10 0.03 -3.92
CA PRO A 105 6.89 0.50 -3.28
C PRO A 105 5.66 -0.09 -3.99
N GLU A 106 4.91 -0.87 -3.22
CA GLU A 106 3.64 -1.45 -3.60
C GLU A 106 2.60 -0.92 -2.63
N ILE A 107 1.59 -0.23 -3.16
CA ILE A 107 0.48 0.27 -2.34
C ILE A 107 -0.39 -0.96 -2.04
N PRO A 108 -0.66 -1.27 -0.76
CA PRO A 108 -1.53 -2.38 -0.42
C PRO A 108 -2.92 -2.22 -1.05
N ASP A 109 -3.54 -3.31 -1.52
CA ASP A 109 -4.86 -3.25 -2.16
C ASP A 109 -5.99 -2.94 -1.18
N ASP A 110 -5.82 -3.28 0.10
CA ASP A 110 -6.86 -3.16 1.12
C ASP A 110 -6.62 -1.93 2.03
N PRO A 111 -7.36 -0.83 1.82
CA PRO A 111 -7.30 0.32 2.72
C PRO A 111 -7.88 -0.04 4.10
N ILE A 112 -7.27 0.51 5.14
CA ILE A 112 -7.79 0.47 6.51
C ILE A 112 -9.15 1.17 6.52
N GLN A 113 -10.14 0.50 7.12
CA GLN A 113 -11.45 1.11 7.34
C GLN A 113 -11.31 2.36 8.23
N ILE A 114 -11.71 3.50 7.70
CA ILE A 114 -11.75 4.77 8.43
C ILE A 114 -13.13 5.41 8.38
N THR A 115 -13.40 6.32 9.30
CA THR A 115 -14.62 7.13 9.32
C THR A 115 -14.32 8.57 9.73
N GLY A 116 -15.25 9.48 9.46
CA GLY A 116 -15.19 10.85 9.96
C GLY A 116 -14.03 11.67 9.40
N TRP A 117 -13.66 11.46 8.13
CA TRP A 117 -12.63 12.24 7.47
C TRP A 117 -12.98 13.74 7.48
N ASN A 118 -12.02 14.55 7.93
CA ASN A 118 -12.11 16.00 7.91
C ASN A 118 -10.74 16.58 7.51
N GLN A 119 -10.70 17.25 6.37
CA GLN A 119 -9.53 17.96 5.89
C GLN A 119 -9.88 19.44 5.72
N ARG A 120 -9.13 20.33 6.37
CA ARG A 120 -9.32 21.78 6.25
C ARG A 120 -8.04 22.54 6.56
N ASP A 121 -7.93 23.73 6.00
CA ASP A 121 -6.83 24.64 6.31
C ASP A 121 -7.20 25.50 7.54
N VAL A 122 -6.24 25.68 8.45
CA VAL A 122 -6.39 26.40 9.72
C VAL A 122 -5.16 27.29 9.89
N GLY A 123 -5.27 28.54 9.43
CA GLY A 123 -4.11 29.44 9.37
C GLY A 123 -3.04 28.89 8.43
N ALA A 124 -1.80 28.80 8.90
CA ALA A 124 -0.66 28.28 8.14
C ALA A 124 -0.52 26.74 8.19
N LEU A 125 -1.59 26.01 8.55
CA LEU A 125 -1.57 24.55 8.69
C LEU A 125 -2.73 23.92 7.93
N ARG A 126 -2.48 22.79 7.25
CA ARG A 126 -3.51 21.87 6.79
C ARG A 126 -3.77 20.82 7.87
N ARG A 127 -4.98 20.80 8.42
CA ARG A 127 -5.41 19.79 9.39
C ARG A 127 -6.15 18.67 8.66
N ILE A 128 -5.71 17.43 8.87
CA ILE A 128 -6.38 16.20 8.46
C ILE A 128 -6.74 15.41 9.71
N ARG A 129 -7.99 14.98 9.85
CA ARG A 129 -8.47 14.21 10.99
C ARG A 129 -9.36 13.08 10.50
N PHE A 130 -9.17 11.88 11.03
CA PHE A 130 -10.03 10.73 10.77
C PHE A 130 -9.99 9.75 11.95
N ARG A 131 -10.92 8.81 11.96
CA ARG A 131 -11.02 7.74 12.96
C ARG A 131 -10.78 6.39 12.30
N PHE A 132 -10.03 5.51 12.97
CA PHE A 132 -9.90 4.11 12.57
C PHE A 132 -11.18 3.35 12.96
N GLY A 133 -11.88 2.77 11.98
CA GLY A 133 -13.17 2.12 12.18
C GLY A 133 -14.25 3.05 12.78
N LYS A 134 -15.31 2.47 13.33
CA LYS A 134 -16.43 3.21 13.94
C LYS A 134 -16.11 3.71 15.35
N ASP A 135 -15.46 2.87 16.15
CA ASP A 135 -15.19 3.11 17.58
C ASP A 135 -13.69 3.11 17.92
N GLY A 136 -12.82 3.14 16.91
CA GLY A 136 -11.38 3.12 17.13
C GLY A 136 -10.79 4.49 17.42
N HIS A 137 -9.46 4.53 17.38
CA HIS A 137 -8.67 5.71 17.72
C HIS A 137 -8.76 6.80 16.66
N VAL A 138 -8.52 8.03 17.08
CA VAL A 138 -8.53 9.21 16.21
C VAL A 138 -7.10 9.60 15.88
N LEU A 139 -6.84 9.80 14.59
CA LEU A 139 -5.60 10.41 14.12
C LEU A 139 -5.88 11.85 13.66
N GLU A 140 -5.06 12.78 14.12
CA GLU A 140 -5.00 14.15 13.59
C GLU A 140 -3.58 14.46 13.14
N ILE A 141 -3.45 14.93 11.91
CA ILE A 141 -2.21 15.38 11.28
C ILE A 141 -2.36 16.87 10.99
N GLN A 142 -1.33 17.65 11.28
CA GLN A 142 -1.22 19.04 10.90
C GLN A 142 0.04 19.23 10.06
N LEU A 143 -0.12 19.67 8.81
CA LEU A 143 0.97 19.85 7.87
C LEU A 143 1.19 21.35 7.63
N PRO A 144 2.44 21.83 7.59
CA PRO A 144 2.72 23.24 7.35
C PRO A 144 2.37 23.64 5.92
N LEU A 145 1.76 24.81 5.80
CA LEU A 145 1.44 25.48 4.55
C LEU A 145 2.26 26.75 4.40
N LYS A 146 2.54 27.09 3.15
CA LYS A 146 3.00 28.41 2.73
C LYS A 146 1.85 29.42 2.81
N PRO A 147 2.14 30.74 2.77
CA PRO A 147 1.10 31.78 2.75
C PRO A 147 0.13 31.68 1.56
N ASP A 148 0.53 31.02 0.46
CA ASP A 148 -0.29 30.76 -0.72
C ASP A 148 -1.18 29.51 -0.59
N GLY A 149 -1.16 28.84 0.57
CA GLY A 149 -1.94 27.63 0.86
C GLY A 149 -1.34 26.33 0.30
N ARG A 150 -0.16 26.37 -0.34
CA ARG A 150 0.54 25.17 -0.81
C ARG A 150 1.33 24.53 0.33
N PRO A 151 1.59 23.21 0.26
CA PRO A 151 2.55 22.55 1.15
C PRO A 151 3.90 23.28 1.25
N MET A 152 4.44 23.37 2.46
CA MET A 152 5.80 23.88 2.71
C MET A 152 6.89 22.82 2.47
N TYR A 153 6.47 21.61 2.11
CA TYR A 153 7.27 20.41 1.88
C TYR A 153 7.10 19.91 0.44
#